data_AF-A0A847YGK0-F1
#
_entry.id   AF-A0A847YGK0-F1
#
_cell.length_a   1.000
_cell.length_b   1.000
_cell.length_c   1.000
_cell.angle_alpha   90.00
_cell.angle_beta   90.00
_cell.angle_gamma   90.00
#
_symmetry.space_group_name_H-M   'P 1'
#
loop_
_entity.id
_entity.type
_entity.pdbx_description
1 polymer ?
#
loop_
_entity_poly.entity_id
_entity_poly.type
_entity_poly.pdbx_seq_one_letter_code
_entity_poly.pdbx_strand_id
1 'polypeptide(L)'
;MMLSGKTREELMVLLEAVVNETISPAQHRRLEEILTSSAEARSIYLDYLDMHAGLRAVTLGQSEDQQMSRIVAMVEKEASAARRGSRGRAAVSHPWVAAVGAGVLIAVLVGWLLGKLSGKAPPTDAPIAPEHVATIARWAGVAAGETPIPVEGRRLAPNDVLALREGSAEILFDGGQRVILQSETRLR
;
A
#
# COMPACT_ATOMS: atom_id res chain seq x y z
N MET A 1 -12.50 -16.42 7.83
CA MET A 1 -12.42 -16.86 9.24
C MET A 1 -11.83 -15.70 10.00
N MET A 2 -12.55 -15.14 10.98
CA MET A 2 -12.08 -13.98 11.74
C MET A 2 -10.94 -14.40 12.68
N LEU A 3 -9.91 -13.57 12.84
CA LEU A 3 -8.81 -13.86 13.77
C LEU A 3 -9.31 -13.86 15.21
N SER A 4 -8.93 -14.88 15.98
CA SER A 4 -9.13 -14.85 17.44
C SER A 4 -8.25 -13.76 18.07
N GLY A 5 -8.75 -13.08 19.11
CA GLY A 5 -8.03 -12.00 19.78
C GLY A 5 -6.63 -12.40 20.26
N LYS A 6 -6.47 -13.62 20.78
CA LYS A 6 -5.17 -14.16 21.20
C LYS A 6 -4.19 -14.31 20.04
N THR A 7 -4.66 -14.79 18.89
CA THR A 7 -3.86 -14.92 17.67
C THR A 7 -3.48 -13.56 17.10
N ARG A 8 -4.35 -12.56 17.26
CA ARG A 8 -4.08 -11.19 16.84
C ARG A 8 -2.98 -10.55 17.70
N GLU A 9 -3.03 -10.73 19.01
CA GLU A 9 -1.96 -10.29 19.92
C GLU A 9 -0.63 -10.99 19.60
N GLU A 10 -0.66 -12.31 19.40
CA GLU A 10 0.51 -13.09 19.00
C GLU A 10 1.12 -12.57 17.67
N LEU A 11 0.27 -12.29 16.68
CA LEU A 11 0.69 -11.71 15.39
C LEU A 11 1.41 -10.37 15.58
N MET A 12 0.88 -9.47 16.41
CA MET A 12 1.50 -8.16 16.64
C MET A 12 2.89 -8.29 17.29
N VAL A 13 3.06 -9.20 18.25
CA VAL A 13 4.37 -9.46 18.89
C VAL A 13 5.37 -10.02 17.88
N LEU A 14 4.94 -10.93 17.01
CA LEU A 14 5.80 -11.49 15.96
C LEU A 14 6.21 -10.43 14.92
N LEU A 15 5.27 -9.56 14.54
CA LEU A 15 5.51 -8.44 13.63
C LEU A 15 6.52 -7.44 14.19
N GLU A 16 6.45 -7.13 15.49
CA GLU A 16 7.43 -6.30 16.17
C GLU A 16 8.83 -6.94 16.13
N ALA A 17 8.93 -8.24 16.37
CA ALA A 17 10.20 -8.96 16.26
C ALA A 17 10.77 -8.98 14.83
N VAL A 18 9.91 -9.00 13.79
CA VAL A 18 10.34 -8.86 12.39
C VAL A 18 10.95 -7.48 12.15
N VAL A 19 10.25 -6.41 12.52
CA VAL A 19 10.71 -5.03 12.27
C VAL A 19 11.99 -4.71 13.04
N ASN A 20 12.13 -5.26 14.23
CA ASN A 20 13.34 -5.10 15.06
C ASN A 20 14.48 -6.05 14.66
N GLU A 21 14.29 -6.89 13.63
CA GLU A 21 15.29 -7.88 13.18
C GLU A 21 15.70 -8.88 14.28
N THR A 22 14.84 -9.11 15.28
CA THR A 22 15.08 -10.00 16.42
C THR A 22 14.30 -11.33 16.34
N ILE A 23 13.58 -11.56 15.24
CA ILE A 23 12.77 -12.76 15.07
C ILE A 23 13.63 -14.04 15.01
N SER A 24 13.31 -15.02 15.85
CA SER A 24 13.94 -16.33 15.81
C SER A 24 13.36 -17.21 14.69
N PRO A 25 14.08 -18.26 14.24
CA PRO A 25 13.56 -19.18 13.22
C PRO A 25 12.25 -19.88 13.62
N ALA A 26 12.05 -20.14 14.92
CA ALA A 26 10.81 -20.74 15.42
C ALA A 26 9.63 -19.76 15.36
N GLN A 27 9.87 -18.51 15.72
CA GLN A 27 8.88 -17.43 15.61
C GLN A 27 8.54 -17.12 14.16
N HIS A 28 9.52 -17.20 13.24
CA HIS A 28 9.27 -17.01 11.82
C HIS A 28 8.32 -18.06 11.25
N ARG A 29 8.54 -19.35 11.56
CA ARG A 29 7.61 -20.42 11.16
C ARG A 29 6.21 -20.19 11.74
N ARG A 30 6.15 -19.75 13.00
CA ARG A 30 4.88 -19.45 13.65
C ARG A 30 4.13 -18.31 12.95
N LEU A 31 4.84 -17.27 12.53
CA LEU A 31 4.29 -16.18 11.74
C LEU A 31 3.74 -16.71 10.40
N GLU A 32 4.50 -17.55 9.68
CA GLU A 32 4.06 -18.17 8.42
C GLU A 32 2.78 -18.99 8.58
N GLU A 33 2.66 -19.77 9.66
CA GLU A 33 1.43 -20.54 9.96
C GLU A 33 0.21 -19.62 10.10
N ILE A 34 0.35 -18.52 10.83
CA ILE A 34 -0.73 -17.54 11.06
C ILE A 34 -1.11 -16.85 9.74
N LEU A 35 -0.13 -16.46 8.93
CA LEU A 35 -0.37 -15.79 7.64
C LEU A 35 -0.97 -16.73 6.58
N THR A 36 -0.62 -18.01 6.62
CA THR A 36 -1.17 -19.01 5.69
C THR A 36 -2.62 -19.29 6.01
N SER A 37 -2.95 -19.41 7.30
CA SER A 37 -4.28 -19.80 7.78
C SER A 37 -5.33 -18.70 7.74
N SER A 38 -4.94 -17.42 7.64
CA SER A 38 -5.90 -16.31 7.63
C SER A 38 -5.58 -15.18 6.65
N ALA A 39 -6.58 -14.81 5.85
CA ALA A 39 -6.52 -13.61 5.01
C ALA A 39 -6.48 -12.30 5.81
N GLU A 40 -7.12 -12.25 6.98
CA GLU A 40 -7.10 -11.08 7.86
C GLU A 40 -5.72 -10.89 8.50
N ALA A 41 -5.00 -11.97 8.81
CA ALA A 41 -3.62 -11.86 9.29
C ALA A 41 -2.70 -11.27 8.21
N ARG A 42 -2.92 -11.64 6.94
CA ARG A 42 -2.16 -11.08 5.81
C ARG A 42 -2.43 -9.60 5.61
N SER A 43 -3.67 -9.13 5.74
CA SER A 43 -3.96 -7.69 5.64
C SER A 43 -3.28 -6.92 6.78
N ILE A 44 -3.39 -7.40 8.02
CA ILE A 44 -2.74 -6.77 9.18
C ILE A 44 -1.22 -6.71 9.00
N TYR A 45 -0.61 -7.79 8.49
CA TYR A 45 0.83 -7.84 8.21
C TYR A 45 1.26 -6.77 7.19
N LEU A 46 0.51 -6.65 6.09
CA LEU A 46 0.83 -5.67 5.04
C LEU A 46 0.65 -4.23 5.54
N ASP A 47 -0.46 -3.93 6.21
CA ASP A 47 -0.72 -2.61 6.78
C ASP A 47 0.36 -2.21 7.80
N TYR A 48 0.80 -3.17 8.61
CA TYR A 48 1.85 -2.95 9.60
C TYR A 48 3.22 -2.65 8.95
N LEU A 49 3.59 -3.39 7.91
CA LEU A 49 4.84 -3.15 7.20
C LEU A 49 4.83 -1.83 6.44
N ASP A 50 3.71 -1.48 5.81
CA ASP A 50 3.57 -0.21 5.09
C ASP A 50 3.75 0.99 6.03
N MET A 51 3.11 0.95 7.20
CA MET A 51 3.28 1.96 8.24
C MET A 51 4.75 2.11 8.68
N HIS A 52 5.45 0.98 8.91
CA HIS A 52 6.87 1.01 9.31
C HIS A 52 7.80 1.49 8.17
N ALA A 53 7.48 1.15 6.93
CA ALA A 53 8.20 1.65 5.76
C ALA A 53 8.02 3.18 5.60
N GLY A 54 6.79 3.68 5.79
CA GLY A 54 6.49 5.12 5.79
C GLY A 54 7.22 5.87 6.90
N LEU A 55 7.24 5.33 8.12
CA LEU A 55 7.99 5.90 9.25
C LEU A 55 9.51 5.97 8.96
N ARG A 56 10.08 4.94 8.34
CA ARG A 56 11.48 4.96 7.89
C ARG A 56 11.72 6.00 6.78
N ALA A 57 10.78 6.16 5.85
CA ALA A 57 10.89 7.14 4.78
C ALA A 57 10.95 8.58 5.33
N VAL A 58 10.07 8.89 6.29
CA VAL A 58 10.03 10.20 6.96
C VAL A 58 11.30 10.47 7.75
N THR A 59 11.77 9.50 8.55
CA THR A 59 12.98 9.68 9.37
C THR A 59 14.25 9.82 8.55
N LEU A 60 14.31 9.19 7.37
CA LEU A 60 15.44 9.29 6.44
C LEU A 60 15.30 10.45 5.44
N GLY A 61 14.25 11.27 5.53
CA GLY A 61 14.02 12.39 4.62
C GLY A 61 13.86 11.96 3.16
N GLN A 62 13.41 10.73 2.93
CA GLN A 62 13.27 10.18 1.58
C GLN A 62 11.93 10.61 0.99
N SER A 63 11.98 11.35 -0.12
CA SER A 63 10.81 11.55 -0.97
C SER A 63 10.38 10.23 -1.62
N GLU A 64 9.08 10.09 -1.92
CA GLU A 64 8.50 8.89 -2.57
C GLU A 64 9.24 8.53 -3.88
N ASP A 65 9.71 9.54 -4.62
CA ASP A 65 10.53 9.39 -5.83
C ASP A 65 11.88 8.68 -5.57
N GLN A 66 12.49 8.91 -4.40
CA GLN A 66 13.73 8.23 -4.00
C GLN A 66 13.50 6.79 -3.57
N GLN A 67 12.33 6.47 -3.00
CA GLN A 67 11.97 5.08 -2.69
C GLN A 67 11.71 4.28 -3.97
N MET A 68 10.92 4.84 -4.89
CA MET A 68 10.60 4.17 -6.17
C MET A 68 11.87 3.89 -6.98
N SER A 69 12.77 4.87 -7.11
CA SER A 69 14.04 4.70 -7.82
C SER A 69 14.96 3.64 -7.20
N ARG A 70 14.98 3.50 -5.86
CA ARG A 70 15.74 2.43 -5.18
C ARG A 70 15.14 1.04 -5.41
N ILE A 71 13.81 0.92 -5.37
CA ILE A 71 13.13 -0.36 -5.64
C ILE A 71 13.40 -0.79 -7.09
N VAL A 72 13.26 0.13 -8.04
CA VAL A 72 13.58 -0.13 -9.46
C VAL A 72 15.03 -0.54 -9.62
N ALA A 73 15.98 0.16 -8.97
CA ALA A 73 17.39 -0.19 -9.03
C ALA A 73 17.71 -1.57 -8.41
N MET A 74 17.04 -1.97 -7.33
CA MET A 74 17.18 -3.31 -6.74
C MET A 74 16.68 -4.40 -7.68
N VAL A 75 15.50 -4.22 -8.27
CA VAL A 75 14.92 -5.16 -9.26
C VAL A 75 15.80 -5.26 -10.50
N GLU A 76 16.30 -4.14 -11.02
CA GLU A 76 17.19 -4.11 -12.17
C GLU A 76 18.53 -4.80 -11.88
N LYS A 77 19.06 -4.64 -10.66
CA LYS A 77 20.28 -5.31 -10.21
C LYS A 77 20.09 -6.81 -10.11
N GLU A 78 18.98 -7.30 -9.57
CA GLU A 78 18.65 -8.73 -9.52
C GLU A 78 18.42 -9.32 -10.92
N ALA A 79 17.67 -8.62 -11.78
CA ALA A 79 17.47 -9.02 -13.17
C ALA A 79 18.80 -9.07 -13.95
N SER A 80 19.71 -8.12 -13.69
CA SER A 80 21.04 -8.08 -14.28
C SER A 80 21.97 -9.17 -13.76
N ALA A 81 21.87 -9.53 -12.49
CA ALA A 81 22.62 -10.62 -11.88
C ALA A 81 22.17 -11.99 -12.44
N ALA A 82 20.85 -12.17 -12.59
CA ALA A 82 20.27 -13.36 -13.22
C ALA A 82 20.70 -13.50 -14.70
N ARG A 83 20.83 -12.39 -15.43
CA ARG A 83 21.31 -12.40 -16.83
C ARG A 83 22.81 -12.66 -16.95
N ARG A 84 23.63 -12.18 -16.02
CA ARG A 84 25.10 -12.37 -16.02
C ARG A 84 25.55 -13.79 -15.65
N GLY A 85 24.71 -14.59 -15.00
CA GLY A 85 25.04 -15.97 -14.59
C GLY A 85 24.99 -17.05 -15.68
N SER A 86 24.63 -16.73 -16.93
CA SER A 86 24.38 -17.74 -17.97
C SER A 86 25.58 -18.08 -18.88
N ARG A 87 26.74 -17.46 -18.70
CA ARG A 87 27.94 -17.73 -19.52
C ARG A 87 29.16 -18.02 -18.65
N GLY A 88 29.23 -19.25 -18.12
CA GLY A 88 30.51 -19.83 -17.71
C GLY A 88 30.48 -20.71 -16.47
N ARG A 89 30.93 -21.95 -16.67
CA ARG A 89 31.36 -22.99 -15.72
C ARG A 89 30.26 -23.91 -15.17
N ALA A 90 30.35 -25.15 -15.67
CA ALA A 90 29.78 -26.35 -15.09
C ALA A 90 30.31 -26.60 -13.67
N ALA A 91 29.41 -26.93 -12.73
CA ALA A 91 29.61 -27.91 -11.65
C ALA A 91 28.32 -28.05 -10.80
N VAL A 92 27.57 -29.13 -11.09
CA VAL A 92 26.86 -30.07 -10.18
C VAL A 92 26.04 -29.56 -8.97
N SER A 93 24.74 -29.90 -9.06
CA SER A 93 23.75 -30.40 -8.07
C SER A 93 23.04 -29.46 -7.06
N HIS A 94 21.77 -29.12 -7.38
CA HIS A 94 20.51 -29.54 -6.70
C HIS A 94 19.37 -28.55 -7.01
N PRO A 95 18.63 -28.69 -8.13
CA PRO A 95 17.75 -27.64 -8.66
C PRO A 95 16.34 -27.57 -8.04
N TRP A 96 16.01 -28.38 -7.03
CA TRP A 96 14.62 -28.49 -6.54
C TRP A 96 14.28 -27.66 -5.31
N VAL A 97 15.26 -27.05 -4.63
CA VAL A 97 14.98 -26.23 -3.42
C VAL A 97 14.87 -24.73 -3.74
N ALA A 98 15.46 -24.25 -4.84
CA ALA A 98 15.40 -22.84 -5.22
C ALA A 98 14.18 -22.46 -6.09
N ALA A 99 13.48 -23.44 -6.68
CA ALA A 99 12.39 -23.18 -7.62
C ALA A 99 11.05 -22.81 -6.96
N VAL A 100 10.85 -23.18 -5.68
CA VAL A 100 9.56 -22.94 -4.99
C VAL A 100 9.48 -21.53 -4.38
N GLY A 101 10.59 -20.99 -3.85
CA GLY A 101 10.62 -19.65 -3.26
C GLY A 101 10.45 -18.51 -4.29
N ALA A 102 11.08 -18.66 -5.47
CA ALA A 102 10.96 -17.67 -6.54
C ALA A 102 9.57 -17.65 -7.20
N GLY A 103 8.89 -18.81 -7.26
CA GLY A 103 7.55 -18.92 -7.85
C GLY A 103 6.48 -18.17 -7.05
N VAL A 104 6.56 -18.20 -5.72
CA VAL A 104 5.58 -17.50 -4.85
C VAL A 104 5.76 -15.99 -4.92
N LEU A 105 6.99 -15.48 -4.91
CA LEU A 105 7.29 -14.05 -5.07
C LEU A 105 6.83 -13.52 -6.44
N ILE A 106 7.07 -14.28 -7.51
CA ILE A 106 6.59 -13.92 -8.85
C ILE A 106 5.06 -14.00 -8.91
N ALA A 107 4.41 -15.01 -8.33
CA ALA A 107 2.94 -15.10 -8.32
C ALA A 107 2.28 -13.97 -7.52
N VAL A 108 2.89 -13.51 -6.42
CA VAL A 108 2.41 -12.36 -5.64
C VAL A 108 2.62 -11.05 -6.41
N LEU A 109 3.78 -10.86 -7.05
CA LEU A 109 4.05 -9.70 -7.91
C LEU A 109 3.13 -9.65 -9.13
N VAL A 110 2.90 -10.79 -9.78
CA VAL A 110 2.00 -10.94 -10.94
C VAL A 110 0.55 -10.74 -10.51
N GLY A 111 0.12 -11.27 -9.36
CA GLY A 111 -1.21 -11.03 -8.81
C GLY A 111 -1.45 -9.56 -8.47
N TRP A 112 -0.45 -8.88 -7.90
CA TRP A 112 -0.50 -7.44 -7.63
C TRP A 112 -0.51 -6.61 -8.92
N LEU A 113 0.25 -7.01 -9.94
CA LEU A 113 0.32 -6.33 -11.24
C LEU A 113 -0.98 -6.51 -12.05
N LEU A 114 -1.55 -7.72 -12.08
CA LEU A 114 -2.83 -8.00 -12.75
C LEU A 114 -4.03 -7.39 -11.99
N GLY A 115 -3.94 -7.26 -10.66
CA GLY A 115 -4.93 -6.55 -9.85
C GLY A 115 -5.02 -5.05 -10.21
N LYS A 116 -3.90 -4.42 -10.59
CA LYS A 116 -3.88 -3.04 -11.12
C LYS A 116 -4.38 -2.92 -12.56
N LEU A 117 -4.23 -3.96 -13.37
CA LEU A 117 -4.69 -3.99 -14.77
C LEU A 117 -6.17 -4.40 -14.92
N SER A 118 -6.80 -4.95 -13.88
CA SER A 118 -8.25 -5.20 -13.85
C SER A 118 -9.09 -3.96 -13.50
N GLY A 119 -8.55 -2.78 -13.84
CA GLY A 119 -9.35 -1.57 -14.01
C GLY A 119 -10.27 -1.73 -15.22
N LYS A 120 -11.45 -2.29 -14.95
CA LYS A 120 -12.74 -2.01 -15.61
C LYS A 120 -12.67 -1.76 -17.13
N ALA A 121 -13.10 -2.77 -17.88
CA ALA A 121 -13.39 -2.68 -19.32
C ALA A 121 -14.15 -1.38 -19.68
N PRO A 122 -13.86 -0.74 -20.81
CA PRO A 122 -14.52 0.50 -21.19
C PRO A 122 -15.97 0.20 -21.56
N PRO A 123 -16.97 0.82 -20.91
CA PRO A 123 -18.30 0.86 -21.50
C PRO A 123 -18.30 1.90 -22.62
N THR A 124 -18.54 1.38 -23.81
CA THR A 124 -19.19 2.03 -24.95
C THR A 124 -20.11 3.18 -24.52
N ASP A 125 -19.94 4.32 -25.20
CA ASP A 125 -20.86 5.46 -25.35
C ASP A 125 -21.93 5.63 -24.27
N ALA A 126 -21.63 6.45 -23.27
CA ALA A 126 -22.63 7.02 -22.37
C ALA A 126 -22.24 8.48 -22.02
N PRO A 127 -23.24 9.34 -21.72
CA PRO A 127 -23.12 10.79 -21.80
C PRO A 127 -22.12 11.36 -20.80
N ILE A 128 -21.46 12.46 -21.17
CA ILE A 128 -20.46 13.20 -20.38
C ILE A 128 -20.97 13.40 -18.95
N ALA A 129 -20.53 12.53 -18.05
CA ALA A 129 -20.75 12.66 -16.62
C ALA A 129 -19.97 13.88 -16.12
N PRO A 130 -20.45 14.59 -15.08
CA PRO A 130 -19.72 15.72 -14.53
C PRO A 130 -18.30 15.28 -14.16
N GLU A 131 -17.32 16.04 -14.64
CA GLU A 131 -15.90 15.81 -14.37
C GLU A 131 -15.70 15.96 -12.86
N HIS A 132 -15.41 14.86 -12.18
CA HIS A 132 -15.06 14.89 -10.76
C HIS A 132 -13.54 14.88 -10.69
N VAL A 133 -12.96 15.74 -9.86
CA VAL A 133 -11.51 15.93 -9.78
C VAL A 133 -10.91 15.45 -8.47
N ALA A 134 -11.74 15.29 -7.42
CA ALA A 134 -11.27 14.87 -6.12
C ALA A 134 -12.33 14.13 -5.30
N THR A 135 -11.90 13.51 -4.21
CA THR A 135 -12.73 12.80 -3.25
C THR A 135 -12.35 13.24 -1.84
N ILE A 136 -13.33 13.48 -0.97
CA ILE A 136 -13.09 13.73 0.45
C ILE A 136 -12.70 12.40 1.10
N ALA A 137 -11.41 12.21 1.36
CA ALA A 137 -10.90 10.99 1.96
C ALA A 137 -11.23 10.90 3.45
N ARG A 138 -11.23 12.05 4.14
CA ARG A 138 -11.52 12.13 5.57
C ARG A 138 -12.03 13.52 5.95
N TRP A 139 -13.02 13.59 6.84
CA TRP A 139 -13.57 14.84 7.34
C TRP A 139 -13.66 14.82 8.86
N ALA A 140 -12.79 15.60 9.51
CA ALA A 140 -12.75 15.75 10.96
C ALA A 140 -12.78 17.23 11.34
N GLY A 141 -13.85 17.93 10.94
CA GLY A 141 -13.98 19.37 11.18
C GLY A 141 -15.41 19.91 11.08
N VAL A 142 -15.54 21.21 11.34
CA VAL A 142 -16.78 21.97 11.26
C VAL A 142 -16.80 22.71 9.92
N ALA A 143 -17.83 22.49 9.11
CA ALA A 143 -17.99 23.19 7.83
C ALA A 143 -18.33 24.67 8.07
N ALA A 144 -17.72 25.56 7.31
CA ALA A 144 -18.04 27.00 7.33
C ALA A 144 -19.12 27.29 6.28
N GLY A 145 -20.39 26.99 6.58
CA GLY A 145 -21.52 27.27 5.69
C GLY A 145 -22.57 26.16 5.61
N GLU A 146 -23.68 26.46 4.93
CA GLU A 146 -24.88 25.62 4.87
C GLU A 146 -24.69 24.31 4.11
N THR A 147 -25.31 23.29 4.67
CA THR A 147 -25.65 21.96 4.17
C THR A 147 -25.53 21.71 2.66
N PRO A 148 -25.04 20.53 2.24
CA PRO A 148 -24.79 19.36 3.07
C PRO A 148 -23.41 19.38 3.72
N ILE A 149 -23.34 18.91 4.97
CA ILE A 149 -22.08 18.61 5.65
C ILE A 149 -21.24 17.71 4.73
N PRO A 150 -19.98 18.04 4.46
CA PRO A 150 -19.15 17.21 3.59
C PRO A 150 -19.00 15.81 4.18
N VAL A 151 -19.41 14.80 3.41
CA VAL A 151 -19.37 13.40 3.82
C VAL A 151 -18.10 12.77 3.26
N GLU A 152 -17.45 11.93 4.05
CA GLU A 152 -16.33 11.09 3.59
C GLU A 152 -16.77 10.23 2.39
N GLY A 153 -15.92 10.13 1.38
CA GLY A 153 -16.21 9.47 0.11
C GLY A 153 -16.99 10.32 -0.90
N ARG A 154 -17.42 11.54 -0.56
CA ARG A 154 -18.03 12.46 -1.53
C ARG A 154 -17.00 12.86 -2.59
N ARG A 155 -17.41 12.81 -3.85
CA ARG A 155 -16.62 13.33 -4.98
C ARG A 155 -16.88 14.83 -5.17
N LEU A 156 -15.82 15.57 -5.49
CA LEU A 156 -15.79 17.01 -5.71
C LEU A 156 -15.61 17.30 -7.20
N ALA A 157 -16.41 18.21 -7.73
CA ALA A 157 -16.25 18.76 -9.08
C ALA A 157 -15.25 19.95 -9.08
N PRO A 158 -14.69 20.35 -10.24
CA PRO A 158 -13.71 21.44 -10.39
C PRO A 158 -14.13 22.83 -9.86
N ASN A 159 -15.32 22.97 -9.28
CA ASN A 159 -15.82 24.24 -8.72
C ASN A 159 -16.56 24.02 -7.37
N ASP A 160 -16.44 22.84 -6.77
CA ASP A 160 -17.03 22.57 -5.47
C ASP A 160 -16.26 23.36 -4.40
N VAL A 161 -16.93 24.33 -3.78
CA VAL A 161 -16.33 25.15 -2.72
C VAL A 161 -16.40 24.39 -1.41
N LEU A 162 -15.23 24.09 -0.84
CA LEU A 162 -15.11 23.48 0.49
C LEU A 162 -14.61 24.54 1.47
N ALA A 163 -15.37 24.78 2.53
CA ALA A 163 -14.98 25.71 3.57
C ALA A 163 -14.88 24.97 4.91
N LEU A 164 -13.66 24.88 5.43
CA LEU A 164 -13.37 24.34 6.75
C LEU A 164 -13.30 25.52 7.73
N ARG A 165 -14.09 25.48 8.80
CA ARG A 165 -14.05 26.49 9.87
C ARG A 165 -13.03 26.09 10.93
N GLU A 166 -13.13 24.86 11.41
CA GLU A 166 -12.29 24.29 12.45
C GLU A 166 -12.06 22.79 12.19
N GLY A 167 -10.94 22.25 12.66
CA GLY A 167 -10.59 20.83 12.48
C GLY A 167 -9.67 20.57 11.28
N SER A 168 -9.80 19.38 10.68
CA SER A 168 -9.00 18.95 9.54
C SER A 168 -9.83 18.22 8.49
N ALA A 169 -9.50 18.44 7.21
CA ALA A 169 -10.09 17.72 6.08
C ALA A 169 -8.99 17.17 5.17
N GLU A 170 -9.19 15.96 4.67
CA GLU A 170 -8.29 15.30 3.74
C GLU A 170 -8.98 15.10 2.41
N ILE A 171 -8.33 15.57 1.34
CA ILE A 171 -8.84 15.53 -0.03
C ILE A 171 -7.84 14.76 -0.88
N LEU A 172 -8.34 13.76 -1.59
CA LEU A 172 -7.59 12.96 -2.55
C LEU A 172 -8.04 13.33 -3.97
N PHE A 173 -7.14 13.90 -4.75
CA PHE A 173 -7.40 14.19 -6.15
C PHE A 173 -7.26 12.92 -6.99
N ASP A 174 -8.06 12.82 -8.06
CA ASP A 174 -7.99 11.69 -8.99
C ASP A 174 -6.61 11.59 -9.68
N GLY A 175 -5.85 12.69 -9.72
CA GLY A 175 -4.44 12.73 -10.15
C GLY A 175 -3.43 12.18 -9.13
N GLY A 176 -3.88 11.62 -8.00
CA GLY A 176 -3.05 11.02 -6.96
C GLY A 176 -2.49 11.99 -5.92
N GLN A 177 -2.81 13.29 -6.04
CA GLN A 177 -2.36 14.31 -5.09
C GLN A 177 -3.22 14.30 -3.83
N ARG A 178 -2.58 14.45 -2.66
CA ARG A 178 -3.23 14.49 -1.36
C ARG A 178 -3.08 15.88 -0.75
N VAL A 179 -4.21 16.50 -0.40
CA VAL A 179 -4.24 17.81 0.26
C VAL A 179 -4.86 17.65 1.64
N ILE A 180 -4.15 18.12 2.66
CA ILE A 180 -4.63 18.17 4.03
C ILE A 180 -4.90 19.63 4.36
N LEU A 181 -6.15 19.94 4.66
CA LEU A 181 -6.58 21.26 5.14
C LEU A 181 -6.64 21.21 6.67
N GLN A 182 -6.03 22.18 7.32
CA GLN A 182 -6.05 22.34 8.78
C GLN A 182 -6.45 23.77 9.10
N SER A 183 -7.27 23.97 10.13
CA SER A 183 -7.80 25.28 10.55
C SER A 183 -8.70 25.96 9.49
N GLU A 184 -9.05 27.24 9.69
CA GLU A 184 -9.97 27.98 8.83
C GLU A 184 -9.38 28.11 7.40
N THR A 185 -9.87 27.28 6.48
CA THR A 185 -9.36 27.21 5.11
C THR A 185 -10.50 27.07 4.11
N ARG A 186 -10.40 27.80 3.00
CA ARG A 186 -11.33 27.71 1.87
C ARG A 186 -10.60 27.19 0.64
N LEU A 187 -11.11 26.10 0.06
CA LEU A 187 -10.65 25.56 -1.21
C LEU A 187 -11.66 25.89 -2.30
N ARG A 188 -11.16 26.35 -3.44
CA ARG A 188 -11.92 26.66 -4.66
C ARG A 188 -11.34 25.89 -5.83
#